data_AF-A0A7W5X3X1-F1
#
_entry.id   AF-A0A7W5X3X1-F1
#
_cell.length_a   1.000
_cell.length_b   1.000
_cell.length_c   1.000
_cell.angle_alpha   90.00
_cell.angle_beta   90.00
_cell.angle_gamma   90.00
#
_symmetry.space_group_name_H-M   'P 1'
#
loop_
_entity.id
_entity.type
_entity.pdbx_description
1 polymer ?
#
loop_
_entity_poly.entity_id
_entity_poly.type
_entity_poly.pdbx_seq_one_letter_code
_entity_poly.pdbx_strand_id
1 'polypeptide(L)'
;MKKFILSFLFAGAMICPAAAQSTITRDGSARLLESYKAYIGSDDLYNSKGERLTVPWQIIRQDRANYHAYRRRDRGDQGDSFFSDPANRQRLEAMLAGGTISDDAANYIVRGNVWITVDIYGRGDVGEWVDVHVQE
;
A
#
# COMPACT_ATOMS: atom_id res chain seq x y z
N MET A 1 -82.80 24.37 -0.73
CA MET A 1 -82.99 23.23 -1.67
C MET A 1 -81.60 22.64 -1.94
N LYS A 2 -81.15 21.66 -1.16
CA LYS A 2 -81.08 20.22 -1.47
C LYS A 2 -80.17 19.87 -2.68
N LYS A 3 -78.96 19.41 -2.33
CA LYS A 3 -78.05 18.42 -2.99
C LYS A 3 -77.42 18.92 -4.31
N PHE A 4 -76.11 18.76 -4.56
CA PHE A 4 -75.43 17.49 -4.87
C PHE A 4 -73.95 17.48 -4.47
N ILE A 5 -73.51 16.29 -4.06
CA ILE A 5 -72.13 15.86 -3.77
C ILE A 5 -71.40 15.63 -5.10
N LEU A 6 -70.12 16.04 -5.20
CA LEU A 6 -69.13 15.21 -5.90
C LEU A 6 -67.71 15.46 -5.39
N SER A 7 -67.19 14.42 -4.75
CA SER A 7 -65.82 14.27 -4.29
C SER A 7 -64.86 14.13 -5.46
N PHE A 8 -63.68 14.75 -5.38
CA PHE A 8 -62.47 14.26 -6.04
C PHE A 8 -61.28 14.48 -5.10
N LEU A 9 -60.82 13.38 -4.49
CA LEU A 9 -59.49 13.29 -3.88
C LEU A 9 -58.46 13.49 -4.99
N PHE A 10 -57.54 14.43 -4.80
CA PHE A 10 -56.28 14.46 -5.54
C PHE A 10 -55.14 14.40 -4.51
N ALA A 11 -54.66 13.19 -4.25
CA ALA A 11 -53.43 12.97 -3.49
C ALA A 11 -52.25 13.17 -4.45
N GLY A 12 -51.63 14.35 -4.40
CA GLY A 12 -50.37 14.61 -5.11
C GLY A 12 -49.21 13.96 -4.38
N ALA A 13 -48.72 12.84 -4.93
CA ALA A 13 -47.54 12.15 -4.43
C ALA A 13 -46.28 13.01 -4.60
N MET A 14 -45.53 13.22 -3.52
CA MET A 14 -44.19 13.78 -3.57
C MET A 14 -43.24 12.77 -4.22
N ILE A 15 -42.71 13.10 -5.39
CA ILE A 15 -41.61 12.36 -6.02
C ILE A 15 -40.30 13.07 -5.62
N CYS A 16 -39.65 12.58 -4.57
CA CYS A 16 -38.23 12.88 -4.35
C CYS A 16 -37.40 11.93 -5.22
N PRO A 17 -36.58 12.39 -6.18
CA PRO A 17 -35.52 11.55 -6.72
C PRO A 17 -34.37 11.56 -5.72
N ALA A 18 -34.38 10.60 -4.79
CA ALA A 18 -33.24 10.32 -3.94
C ALA A 18 -32.28 9.34 -4.63
N ALA A 19 -30.98 9.56 -4.40
CA ALA A 19 -29.82 8.73 -4.73
C ALA A 19 -29.28 8.80 -6.17
N ALA A 20 -28.41 9.79 -6.41
CA ALA A 20 -27.24 9.56 -7.25
C ALA A 20 -26.32 8.58 -6.50
N GLN A 21 -26.51 7.28 -6.74
CA GLN A 21 -25.66 6.24 -6.17
C GLN A 21 -24.33 6.24 -6.95
N SER A 22 -23.27 6.79 -6.37
CA SER A 22 -21.92 6.64 -6.94
C SER A 22 -21.50 5.18 -6.84
N THR A 23 -21.55 4.45 -7.95
CA THR A 23 -20.96 3.12 -8.05
C THR A 23 -19.45 3.27 -8.05
N ILE A 24 -18.81 3.05 -6.91
CA ILE A 24 -17.34 2.91 -6.83
C ILE A 24 -17.01 1.54 -7.42
N THR A 25 -16.77 1.48 -8.72
CA THR A 25 -16.21 0.28 -9.35
C THR A 25 -14.76 0.16 -8.94
N ARG A 26 -14.45 -0.74 -8.01
CA ARG A 26 -13.07 -1.10 -7.66
C ARG A 26 -12.50 -1.89 -8.83
N ASP A 27 -11.53 -1.31 -9.54
CA ASP A 27 -10.76 -2.01 -10.56
C ASP A 27 -10.09 -3.25 -9.93
N GLY A 28 -10.46 -4.43 -10.44
CA GLY A 28 -9.97 -5.74 -9.99
C GLY A 28 -8.77 -6.24 -10.79
N SER A 29 -8.28 -5.48 -11.78
CA SER A 29 -7.04 -5.82 -12.46
C SER A 29 -5.84 -5.48 -11.57
N ALA A 30 -4.82 -6.35 -11.61
CA ALA A 30 -3.59 -6.09 -10.87
C ALA A 30 -2.77 -5.03 -11.61
N ARG A 31 -2.22 -4.08 -10.86
CA ARG A 31 -1.45 -2.93 -11.38
C ARG A 31 -0.38 -2.50 -10.40
N LEU A 32 0.54 -1.65 -10.86
CA LEU A 32 1.46 -0.94 -9.97
C LEU A 32 0.65 0.01 -9.07
N LEU A 33 0.75 -0.19 -7.76
CA LEU A 33 0.09 0.63 -6.74
C LEU A 33 0.95 1.82 -6.37
N GLU A 34 2.23 1.57 -6.08
CA GLU A 34 3.19 2.57 -5.63
C GLU A 34 4.60 2.07 -5.90
N SER A 35 5.54 3.00 -6.05
CA SER A 35 6.97 2.73 -6.18
C SER A 35 7.73 3.73 -5.32
N TYR A 36 8.78 3.27 -4.63
CA TYR A 36 9.65 4.15 -3.85
C TYR A 36 11.11 3.76 -3.99
N LYS A 37 11.97 4.76 -3.85
CA LYS A 37 13.42 4.60 -3.72
C LYS A 37 13.85 4.73 -2.27
N ALA A 38 14.71 3.83 -1.82
CA ALA A 38 15.27 3.81 -0.48
C ALA A 38 16.76 3.49 -0.49
N TYR A 39 17.49 4.05 0.46
CA TYR A 39 18.85 3.65 0.76
C TYR A 39 18.85 2.64 1.90
N ILE A 40 19.47 1.48 1.70
CA ILE A 40 19.65 0.50 2.77
C ILE A 40 20.92 0.85 3.53
N GLY A 41 20.74 1.55 4.65
CA GLY A 41 21.79 1.99 5.56
C GLY A 41 22.20 0.92 6.58
N SER A 42 23.16 1.24 7.44
CA SER A 42 23.60 0.33 8.50
C SER A 42 22.50 0.01 9.51
N ASP A 43 21.61 0.97 9.77
CA ASP A 43 20.56 0.87 10.78
C ASP A 43 19.44 -0.10 10.37
N ASP A 44 19.32 -0.39 9.08
CA ASP A 44 18.31 -1.31 8.52
C ASP A 44 18.75 -2.77 8.58
N LEU A 45 20.05 -3.00 8.81
CA LEU A 45 20.63 -4.33 8.91
C LEU A 45 20.39 -4.97 10.28
N TYR A 46 19.78 -4.26 11.23
CA TYR A 46 19.61 -4.74 12.60
C TYR A 46 18.17 -4.59 13.06
N ASN A 47 17.64 -5.60 13.73
CA ASN A 47 16.34 -5.48 14.36
C ASN A 47 16.39 -4.60 15.62
N SER A 48 15.23 -4.34 16.23
CA SER A 48 15.11 -3.56 17.48
C SER A 48 15.92 -4.10 18.69
N LYS A 49 16.39 -5.35 18.65
CA LYS A 49 17.25 -5.96 19.68
C LYS A 49 18.74 -5.85 19.35
N GLY A 50 19.11 -5.25 18.21
CA GLY A 50 20.49 -5.17 17.72
C GLY A 50 20.99 -6.46 17.07
N GLU A 51 20.10 -7.41 16.74
CA GLU A 51 20.48 -8.64 16.06
C GLU A 51 20.58 -8.41 14.55
N ARG A 52 21.65 -8.90 13.92
CA ARG A 52 21.90 -8.75 12.49
C ARG A 52 20.86 -9.53 11.68
N LEU A 53 20.20 -8.83 10.77
CA LEU A 53 19.31 -9.40 9.78
C LEU A 53 20.12 -9.93 8.60
N THR A 54 19.73 -11.09 8.09
CA THR A 54 20.43 -11.80 7.02
C THR A 54 19.54 -12.14 5.84
N VAL A 55 18.27 -11.71 5.88
CA VAL A 55 17.28 -12.00 4.86
C VAL A 55 16.76 -10.68 4.25
N PRO A 56 16.73 -10.53 2.91
CA PRO A 56 16.43 -9.25 2.27
C PRO A 56 15.09 -8.64 2.70
N TRP A 57 14.02 -9.44 2.75
CA TRP A 57 12.69 -8.94 3.14
C TRP A 57 12.67 -8.41 4.58
N GLN A 58 13.48 -8.97 5.48
CA GLN A 58 13.56 -8.49 6.87
C GLN A 58 14.21 -7.11 6.93
N ILE A 59 15.25 -6.89 6.11
CA ILE A 59 15.98 -5.63 6.02
C ILE A 59 15.10 -4.54 5.41
N ILE A 60 14.42 -4.81 4.29
CA ILE A 60 13.47 -3.87 3.69
C ILE A 60 12.33 -3.55 4.67
N ARG A 61 11.83 -4.55 5.41
CA ARG A 61 10.81 -4.32 6.45
C ARG A 61 11.33 -3.41 7.58
N GLN A 62 12.57 -3.61 8.01
CA GLN A 62 13.21 -2.82 9.06
C GLN A 62 13.42 -1.38 8.60
N ASP A 63 13.90 -1.18 7.37
CA ASP A 63 14.00 0.12 6.70
C ASP A 63 12.64 0.85 6.66
N ARG A 64 11.58 0.20 6.20
CA ARG A 64 10.24 0.82 6.21
C ARG A 64 9.72 1.10 7.63
N ALA A 65 10.12 0.31 8.64
CA ALA A 65 9.83 0.62 10.03
C ALA A 65 10.63 1.83 10.53
N ASN A 66 11.90 1.94 10.16
CA ASN A 66 12.77 3.08 10.44
C ASN A 66 12.19 4.37 9.84
N TYR A 67 11.80 4.32 8.57
CA TYR A 67 11.26 5.47 7.85
C TYR A 67 9.93 5.99 8.42
N HIS A 68 8.98 5.09 8.68
CA HIS A 68 7.60 5.44 9.05
C HIS A 68 7.35 5.49 10.56
N ALA A 69 7.86 4.50 11.32
CA ALA A 69 7.57 4.40 12.75
C ALA A 69 8.60 5.13 13.61
N TYR A 70 9.89 4.99 13.28
CA TYR A 70 10.96 5.56 14.11
C TYR A 70 11.46 6.92 13.63
N ARG A 71 11.00 7.39 12.46
CA ARG A 71 11.41 8.65 11.81
C ARG A 71 12.94 8.75 11.64
N ARG A 72 13.60 7.60 11.47
CA ARG A 72 15.01 7.47 11.10
C ARG A 72 15.03 7.24 9.60
N ARG A 73 15.48 8.25 8.86
CA ARG A 73 15.43 8.27 7.39
C ARG A 73 16.80 8.61 6.88
N ASP A 74 17.21 7.94 5.82
CA ASP A 74 18.41 8.31 5.10
C ASP A 74 18.13 9.46 4.14
N ARG A 75 19.18 10.24 3.86
CA ARG A 75 19.06 11.41 3.00
C ARG A 75 18.75 10.96 1.58
N GLY A 76 17.57 11.33 1.10
CA GLY A 76 17.13 11.03 -0.27
C GLY A 76 16.15 9.85 -0.34
N ASP A 77 15.83 9.22 0.78
CA ASP A 77 14.75 8.24 0.86
C ASP A 77 13.43 8.87 0.47
N GLN A 78 12.68 8.13 -0.34
CA GLN A 78 11.30 8.42 -0.65
C GLN A 78 10.39 7.73 0.36
N GLY A 79 9.32 8.45 0.71
CA GLY A 79 8.22 7.86 1.44
C GLY A 79 7.29 7.11 0.52
N ASP A 80 6.48 6.28 1.14
CA ASP A 80 5.43 5.52 0.49
C ASP A 80 4.19 5.49 1.39
N SER A 81 3.01 5.48 0.79
CA SER A 81 1.74 5.37 1.50
C SER A 81 1.45 3.93 1.93
N PHE A 82 1.87 2.94 1.14
CA PHE A 82 1.54 1.53 1.34
C PHE A 82 2.12 0.93 2.63
N PHE A 83 3.43 1.05 2.85
CA PHE A 83 4.14 0.57 4.04
C PHE A 83 4.10 1.56 5.21
N SER A 84 3.39 2.68 5.10
CA SER A 84 3.04 3.48 6.28
C SER A 84 2.20 2.64 7.28
N ASP A 85 1.37 1.72 6.77
CA ASP A 85 0.62 0.75 7.56
C ASP A 85 1.52 -0.41 8.05
N PRO A 86 1.64 -0.63 9.37
CA PRO A 86 2.35 -1.78 9.93
C PRO A 86 1.87 -3.14 9.43
N ALA A 87 0.58 -3.30 9.12
CA ALA A 87 0.03 -4.56 8.63
C ALA A 87 0.58 -4.92 7.25
N ASN A 88 0.75 -3.94 6.37
CA ASN A 88 1.36 -4.13 5.05
C ASN A 88 2.84 -4.50 5.18
N ARG A 89 3.57 -3.90 6.13
CA ARG A 89 4.97 -4.29 6.42
C ARG A 89 5.10 -5.76 6.84
N GLN A 90 4.11 -6.32 7.55
CA GLN A 90 4.13 -7.73 7.94
C GLN A 90 3.90 -8.69 6.76
N ARG A 91 3.28 -8.23 5.68
CA ARG A 91 3.03 -9.05 4.48
C ARG A 91 4.23 -9.12 3.54
N LEU A 92 5.27 -8.33 3.78
CA LEU A 92 6.39 -8.17 2.84
C LEU A 92 7.09 -9.49 2.49
N GLU A 93 7.23 -10.43 3.42
CA GLU A 93 7.78 -11.76 3.13
C GLU A 93 6.97 -12.49 2.05
N ALA A 94 5.65 -12.55 2.23
CA ALA A 94 4.75 -13.19 1.28
C ALA A 94 4.69 -12.44 -0.05
N MET A 95 4.71 -11.09 0.00
CA MET A 95 4.71 -10.25 -1.20
C MET A 95 5.99 -10.44 -2.01
N LEU A 96 7.15 -10.50 -1.37
CA LEU A 96 8.42 -10.72 -2.07
C LEU A 96 8.49 -12.15 -2.62
N ALA A 97 7.93 -13.14 -1.91
CA ALA A 97 7.82 -14.51 -2.41
C ALA A 97 6.94 -14.64 -3.66
N GLY A 98 5.97 -13.72 -3.84
CA GLY A 98 5.12 -13.64 -5.03
C GLY A 98 5.66 -12.73 -6.14
N GLY A 99 6.75 -12.01 -5.89
CA GLY A 99 7.35 -11.06 -6.83
C GLY A 99 8.77 -11.45 -7.19
N THR A 100 9.64 -10.45 -7.39
CA THR A 100 10.99 -10.68 -7.92
C THR A 100 12.08 -9.93 -7.18
N ILE A 101 13.23 -10.59 -7.07
CA ILE A 101 14.50 -10.02 -6.61
C ILE A 101 15.61 -10.89 -7.21
N SER A 102 16.65 -10.27 -7.77
CA SER A 102 17.83 -11.03 -8.24
C SER A 102 18.71 -11.45 -7.07
N ASP A 103 19.45 -12.55 -7.23
CA ASP A 103 20.40 -13.02 -6.20
C ASP A 103 21.44 -11.95 -5.86
N ASP A 104 21.92 -11.21 -6.86
CA ASP A 104 22.83 -10.09 -6.65
C ASP A 104 22.18 -8.96 -5.85
N ALA A 105 20.95 -8.57 -6.17
CA ALA A 105 20.22 -7.54 -5.42
C ALA A 105 19.99 -7.97 -3.97
N ALA A 106 19.60 -9.23 -3.74
CA ALA A 106 19.47 -9.81 -2.41
C ALA A 106 20.79 -9.72 -1.63
N ASN A 107 21.91 -10.09 -2.25
CA ASN A 107 23.23 -10.02 -1.64
C ASN A 107 23.66 -8.59 -1.31
N TYR A 108 23.39 -7.62 -2.20
CA TYR A 108 23.68 -6.22 -1.94
C TYR A 108 22.84 -5.68 -0.77
N ILE A 109 21.55 -6.01 -0.70
CA ILE A 109 20.68 -5.60 0.40
C ILE A 109 21.18 -6.15 1.74
N VAL A 110 21.58 -7.43 1.78
CA VAL A 110 22.11 -8.05 3.01
C VAL A 110 23.43 -7.42 3.47
N ARG A 111 24.25 -6.94 2.53
CA ARG A 111 25.47 -6.18 2.82
C ARG A 111 25.17 -4.75 3.28
N GLY A 112 24.10 -4.15 2.76
CA GLY A 112 23.74 -2.75 2.93
C GLY A 112 24.58 -1.82 2.05
N ASN A 113 24.47 -0.52 2.32
CA ASN A 113 25.14 0.55 1.55
C ASN A 113 24.75 0.50 0.06
N VAL A 114 23.45 0.35 -0.21
CA VAL A 114 22.91 0.20 -1.56
C VAL A 114 21.58 0.94 -1.71
N TRP A 115 21.36 1.51 -2.89
CA TRP A 115 20.07 2.08 -3.27
C TRP A 115 19.18 1.00 -3.86
N ILE A 116 17.91 0.98 -3.44
CA ILE A 116 16.90 0.09 -3.99
C ILE A 116 15.69 0.86 -4.50
N THR A 117 15.00 0.28 -5.46
CA THR A 117 13.63 0.63 -5.84
C THR A 117 12.74 -0.55 -5.52
N VAL A 118 11.59 -0.27 -4.90
CA VAL A 118 10.58 -1.29 -4.60
C VAL A 118 9.30 -0.89 -5.29
N ASP A 119 8.88 -1.74 -6.22
CA ASP A 119 7.62 -1.60 -6.94
C ASP A 119 6.58 -2.50 -6.29
N ILE A 120 5.44 -1.92 -5.90
CA ILE A 120 4.38 -2.60 -5.17
C ILE A 120 3.20 -2.80 -6.09
N TYR A 121 2.83 -4.05 -6.33
CA TYR A 121 1.74 -4.41 -7.24
C TYR A 121 0.56 -5.01 -6.49
N GLY A 122 -0.64 -4.83 -7.02
CA GLY A 122 -1.86 -5.42 -6.46
C GLY A 122 -3.14 -4.85 -7.04
N ARG A 123 -4.24 -5.03 -6.31
CA ARG A 123 -5.61 -4.69 -6.76
C ARG A 123 -6.30 -3.71 -5.80
N GLY A 124 -6.75 -2.57 -6.32
CA GLY A 124 -7.28 -1.49 -5.47
C GLY A 124 -6.22 -0.96 -4.51
N ASP A 125 -6.44 -1.13 -3.20
CA ASP A 125 -5.52 -0.78 -2.11
C ASP A 125 -4.81 -2.00 -1.48
N VAL A 126 -5.03 -3.20 -2.02
CA VAL A 126 -4.41 -4.44 -1.52
C VAL A 126 -3.18 -4.76 -2.34
N GLY A 127 -2.00 -4.70 -1.71
CA GLY A 127 -0.75 -5.15 -2.29
C GLY A 127 -0.63 -6.67 -2.22
N GLU A 128 -0.13 -7.25 -3.31
CA GLU A 128 -0.09 -8.70 -3.54
C GLU A 128 1.35 -9.20 -3.73
N TRP A 129 2.18 -8.45 -4.46
CA TRP A 129 3.61 -8.76 -4.61
C TRP A 129 4.47 -7.50 -4.70
N VAL A 130 5.78 -7.68 -4.56
CA VAL A 130 6.76 -6.61 -4.77
C VAL A 130 7.89 -7.07 -5.69
N ASP A 131 8.34 -6.16 -6.55
CA ASP A 131 9.58 -6.32 -7.30
C ASP A 131 10.64 -5.38 -6.72
N VAL A 132 11.84 -5.92 -6.49
CA VAL A 132 12.94 -5.20 -5.84
C VAL A 132 14.14 -5.13 -6.77
N HIS A 133 14.58 -3.90 -7.02
CA HIS A 133 15.70 -3.60 -7.92
C HIS A 133 16.77 -2.83 -7.17
N VAL A 134 18.05 -3.17 -7.38
CA VAL A 134 19.18 -2.36 -6.92
C VAL A 134 19.51 -1.33 -8.01
N GLN A 135 19.80 -0.10 -7.60
CA GLN A 135 20.32 0.94 -8.49
C GLN A 135 21.84 0.92 -8.46
N GLU A 136 22.47 0.78 -9.63
CA GLU A 136 23.92 0.89 -9.84
C GLU A 136 24.44 2.34 -9.74
#